data_AF-A0A919XRB3-F1
#
_entry.id   AF-A0A919XRB3-F1
#
_cell.length_a   1.000
_cell.length_b   1.000
_cell.length_c   1.000
_cell.angle_alpha   90.00
_cell.angle_beta   90.00
_cell.angle_gamma   90.00
#
_symmetry.space_group_name_H-M   'P 1'
#
loop_
_entity.id
_entity.type
_entity.pdbx_description
1 polymer ?
#
loop_
_entity_poly.entity_id
_entity_poly.type
_entity_poly.pdbx_seq_one_letter_code
_entity_poly.pdbx_strand_id
1 'polypeptide(L)'
;MRDSGRAWVIGLAVLGIFTALYIYRGGETLWFLLILTGFILLQGLAFCWLGPKHMQASRSWKPYYVQAGKPLEIEIVLTVSGGIVPLSMRARDSWSVSGNEEGASSVILTGEGEVTGKLRGWIGQKQRFSCTYILQPSARGHYKAGELAVMWSDPFGWFKRKKRVAVNGQDILVIHPAPLPVSLESEARPWGAWESQQTMGRFLPAPMEEADGLRKYLPGDSFKWVEWKHSAKRGELLTRVSREPLAEEHYLLLDTSPNAYHLEETGKSGRREAVQGFETAISAASAILHRELGPSRQEVSLKNKQAASIWFICGNRTRQDLEKEPLQGGAGLLSGLNRLAGLSLDSGGKGLKAASILRSLPRSSKGYRLTLITGRCTEEITDAVLLAASRGGYFEVLLAAELIIGTGETARIERLRNAGIRVIVLAPDVDQKQPLIKALPVNTQSSKGGAGHVIA
;
A
#
# COMPACT_ATOMS: atom_id res chain seq x y z
N MET A 1 -35.11 7.90 -6.58
CA MET A 1 -36.31 8.18 -7.41
C MET A 1 -37.60 7.72 -6.73
N ARG A 2 -37.61 6.59 -5.99
CA ARG A 2 -38.84 6.07 -5.35
C ARG A 2 -39.48 6.99 -4.29
N ASP A 3 -38.71 7.74 -3.52
CA ASP A 3 -39.30 8.48 -2.37
C ASP A 3 -40.05 9.75 -2.76
N SER A 4 -39.56 10.48 -3.78
CA SER A 4 -40.18 11.73 -4.21
C SER A 4 -41.53 11.50 -4.89
N GLY A 5 -41.66 10.45 -5.72
CA GLY A 5 -42.92 10.15 -6.41
C GLY A 5 -44.04 9.74 -5.46
N ARG A 6 -43.69 9.08 -4.34
CA ARG A 6 -44.68 8.66 -3.33
C ARG A 6 -45.35 9.85 -2.64
N ALA A 7 -44.57 10.89 -2.31
CA ALA A 7 -45.12 12.10 -1.69
C ALA A 7 -46.17 12.79 -2.59
N TRP A 8 -45.90 12.88 -3.89
CA TRP A 8 -46.84 13.43 -4.87
C TRP A 8 -48.11 12.58 -4.99
N VAL A 9 -47.97 11.26 -5.09
CA VAL A 9 -49.13 10.34 -5.18
C VAL A 9 -50.00 10.41 -3.94
N ILE A 10 -49.40 10.41 -2.74
CA ILE A 10 -50.13 10.53 -1.49
C ILE A 10 -50.83 11.88 -1.41
N GLY A 11 -50.13 12.97 -1.74
CA GLY A 11 -50.71 14.32 -1.71
C GLY A 11 -51.88 14.48 -2.68
N LEU A 12 -51.78 13.95 -3.90
CA LEU A 12 -52.88 13.96 -4.87
C LEU A 12 -54.07 13.08 -4.44
N ALA A 13 -53.81 11.92 -3.83
CA ALA A 13 -54.86 11.06 -3.30
C ALA A 13 -55.62 11.74 -2.15
N VAL A 14 -54.90 12.37 -1.21
CA VAL A 14 -55.49 13.13 -0.10
C VAL A 14 -56.30 14.32 -0.62
N LEU A 15 -55.77 15.05 -1.60
CA LEU A 15 -56.50 16.15 -2.25
C LEU A 15 -57.79 15.64 -2.90
N GLY A 16 -57.75 14.49 -3.58
CA GLY A 16 -58.93 13.86 -4.18
C GLY A 16 -59.98 13.43 -3.14
N ILE A 17 -59.53 12.84 -2.03
CA ILE A 17 -60.41 12.43 -0.92
C ILE A 17 -61.10 13.66 -0.31
N PHE A 18 -60.35 14.72 0.00
CA PHE A 18 -60.95 15.95 0.56
C PHE A 18 -61.89 16.63 -0.43
N THR A 19 -61.59 16.60 -1.73
CA THR A 19 -62.48 17.12 -2.77
C THR A 19 -63.79 16.34 -2.83
N ALA A 20 -63.73 15.00 -2.81
CA ALA A 20 -64.92 14.15 -2.81
C ALA A 20 -65.78 14.35 -1.53
N LEU A 21 -65.13 14.43 -0.36
CA LEU A 21 -65.81 14.69 0.91
C LEU A 21 -66.46 16.07 0.96
N TYR A 22 -65.78 17.09 0.42
CA TYR A 22 -66.32 18.44 0.32
C TYR A 22 -67.56 18.49 -0.58
N ILE A 23 -67.54 17.81 -1.74
CA ILE A 23 -68.71 17.71 -2.63
C ILE A 23 -69.88 16.98 -1.95
N TYR A 24 -69.59 15.92 -1.18
CA TYR A 24 -70.63 15.11 -0.53
C TYR A 24 -71.30 15.78 0.68
N ARG A 25 -70.51 16.40 1.56
CA ARG A 25 -70.99 16.90 2.87
C ARG A 25 -71.00 18.42 2.98
N GLY A 26 -70.19 19.11 2.18
CA GLY A 26 -69.88 20.54 2.37
C GLY A 26 -69.16 20.81 3.70
N GLY A 27 -68.85 22.09 3.96
CA GLY A 27 -68.35 22.57 5.25
C GLY A 27 -67.03 23.34 5.19
N GLU A 28 -66.93 24.34 6.06
CA GLU A 28 -65.79 25.26 6.15
C GLU A 28 -64.47 24.56 6.49
N THR A 29 -64.52 23.55 7.38
CA THR A 29 -63.32 22.79 7.77
C THR A 29 -62.74 21.98 6.60
N LEU A 30 -63.59 21.38 5.77
CA LEU A 30 -63.15 20.62 4.59
C LEU A 30 -62.57 21.54 3.51
N TRP A 31 -63.17 22.72 3.34
CA TRP A 31 -62.63 23.74 2.43
C TRP A 31 -61.24 24.21 2.86
N PHE A 32 -61.05 24.46 4.16
CA PHE A 32 -59.75 24.79 4.73
C PHE A 32 -58.70 23.69 4.49
N LEU A 33 -59.04 22.42 4.74
CA LEU A 33 -58.13 21.28 4.52
C LEU A 33 -57.76 21.12 3.03
N LEU A 34 -58.70 21.37 2.12
CA LEU A 34 -58.46 21.32 0.68
C LEU A 34 -57.45 22.41 0.26
N ILE A 35 -57.66 23.66 0.71
CA ILE A 35 -56.72 24.76 0.43
C ILE A 35 -55.35 24.48 1.02
N LEU A 36 -55.29 24.00 2.27
CA LEU A 36 -54.02 23.66 2.93
C LEU A 36 -53.26 22.58 2.13
N THR A 37 -53.94 21.52 1.72
CA THR A 37 -53.33 20.44 0.93
C THR A 37 -52.88 20.94 -0.45
N GLY A 38 -53.69 21.75 -1.11
CA GLY A 38 -53.34 22.39 -2.39
C GLY A 38 -52.12 23.31 -2.26
N PHE A 39 -52.04 24.09 -1.18
CA PHE A 39 -50.90 24.96 -0.89
C PHE A 39 -49.61 24.16 -0.67
N ILE A 40 -49.67 23.03 0.06
CA ILE A 40 -48.53 22.13 0.25
C ILE A 40 -48.02 21.56 -1.09
N LEU A 41 -48.93 21.12 -1.96
CA LEU A 41 -48.57 20.62 -3.29
C LEU A 41 -47.98 21.72 -4.18
N LEU A 42 -48.54 22.93 -4.14
CA LEU A 42 -48.05 24.08 -4.89
C LEU A 42 -46.65 24.49 -4.40
N GLN A 43 -46.41 24.50 -3.09
CA GLN A 43 -45.09 24.73 -2.51
C GLN A 43 -44.08 23.67 -2.98
N GLY A 44 -44.46 22.39 -2.99
CA GLY A 44 -43.64 21.30 -3.51
C GLY A 44 -43.30 21.47 -5.00
N LEU A 45 -44.26 21.96 -5.80
CA LEU A 45 -44.09 22.21 -7.23
C LEU A 45 -43.12 23.37 -7.46
N ALA A 46 -43.36 24.48 -6.75
CA ALA A 46 -42.51 25.66 -6.75
C ALA A 46 -41.07 25.29 -6.36
N PHE A 47 -40.89 24.45 -5.32
CA PHE A 47 -39.57 23.95 -4.91
C PHE A 47 -38.87 23.10 -5.98
N CYS A 48 -39.62 22.24 -6.68
CA CYS A 48 -39.06 21.45 -7.78
C CYS A 48 -38.63 22.32 -8.96
N TRP A 49 -39.36 23.40 -9.23
CA TRP A 49 -39.10 24.27 -10.38
C TRP A 49 -38.06 25.35 -10.10
N LEU A 50 -38.08 25.93 -8.90
CA LEU A 50 -37.17 26.98 -8.44
C LEU A 50 -35.87 26.43 -7.85
N GLY A 51 -35.70 25.11 -7.80
CA GLY A 51 -34.50 24.46 -7.27
C GLY A 51 -33.21 24.79 -8.05
N PRO A 52 -32.06 24.31 -7.55
CA PRO A 52 -30.74 24.66 -8.09
C PRO A 52 -30.53 24.15 -9.53
N LYS A 53 -30.29 25.09 -10.45
CA LYS A 53 -30.12 24.79 -11.89
C LYS A 53 -28.72 24.33 -12.23
N HIS A 54 -27.69 24.99 -11.70
CA HIS A 54 -26.30 24.67 -11.97
C HIS A 54 -25.55 24.36 -10.67
N MET A 55 -24.90 23.20 -10.65
CA MET A 55 -24.14 22.72 -9.50
C MET A 55 -22.79 22.26 -10.01
N GLN A 56 -21.73 22.72 -9.35
CA GLN A 56 -20.36 22.27 -9.58
C GLN A 56 -19.79 21.82 -8.25
N ALA A 57 -19.12 20.67 -8.26
CA ALA A 57 -18.44 20.15 -7.09
C ALA A 57 -16.94 20.17 -7.32
N SER A 58 -16.17 20.47 -6.29
CA SER A 58 -14.74 20.25 -6.25
C SER A 58 -14.41 19.37 -5.05
N ARG A 59 -13.47 18.45 -5.24
CA ARG A 59 -13.06 17.51 -4.20
C ARG A 59 -11.58 17.70 -3.88
N SER A 60 -11.27 17.71 -2.59
CA SER A 60 -9.91 17.69 -2.06
C SER A 60 -9.85 16.73 -0.88
N TRP A 61 -8.66 16.20 -0.58
CA TRP A 61 -8.46 15.30 0.56
C TRP A 61 -7.17 15.62 1.30
N LYS A 62 -7.16 15.27 2.59
CA LYS A 62 -5.99 15.37 3.46
C LYS A 62 -5.88 14.07 4.27
N PRO A 63 -4.67 13.51 4.46
CA PRO A 63 -3.38 13.90 3.88
C PRO A 63 -3.27 13.57 2.37
N TYR A 64 -2.31 14.20 1.67
CA TYR A 64 -2.02 13.89 0.25
C TYR A 64 -1.49 12.45 0.07
N TYR A 65 -0.69 12.00 1.03
CA TYR A 65 -0.19 10.62 1.11
C TYR A 65 -1.11 9.78 1.99
N VAL A 66 -1.86 8.87 1.37
CA VAL A 66 -2.87 8.03 2.04
C VAL A 66 -2.38 6.60 2.16
N GLN A 67 -2.48 6.02 3.35
CA GLN A 67 -2.16 4.61 3.60
C GLN A 67 -3.43 3.80 3.87
N ALA A 68 -3.44 2.54 3.43
CA ALA A 68 -4.49 1.59 3.78
C ALA A 68 -4.63 1.47 5.31
N GLY A 69 -5.88 1.41 5.79
CA GLY A 69 -6.21 1.30 7.21
C GLY A 69 -6.16 2.60 8.02
N LYS A 70 -5.71 3.72 7.44
CA LYS A 70 -5.71 5.04 8.11
C LYS A 70 -6.89 5.90 7.65
N PRO A 71 -7.52 6.68 8.55
CA PRO A 71 -8.55 7.63 8.17
C PRO A 71 -7.98 8.76 7.32
N LEU A 72 -8.73 9.17 6.31
CA LEU A 72 -8.47 10.37 5.53
C LEU A 72 -9.73 11.24 5.51
N GLU A 73 -9.52 12.55 5.52
CA GLU A 73 -10.61 13.53 5.46
C GLU A 73 -10.81 13.98 4.02
N ILE A 74 -12.03 13.85 3.53
CA ILE A 74 -12.43 14.30 2.20
C ILE A 74 -13.28 15.55 2.38
N GLU A 75 -12.81 16.65 1.79
CA GLU A 75 -13.51 17.91 1.73
C GLU A 75 -14.14 18.07 0.34
N ILE A 76 -15.45 18.25 0.32
CA ILE A 76 -16.21 18.55 -0.89
C ILE A 76 -16.67 19.99 -0.80
N VAL A 77 -16.28 20.79 -1.80
CA VAL A 77 -16.76 22.15 -1.98
C VAL A 77 -17.82 22.15 -3.08
N LEU A 78 -19.06 22.42 -2.68
CA LEU A 78 -20.21 22.54 -3.56
C LEU A 78 -20.47 24.00 -3.89
N THR A 79 -20.39 24.32 -5.17
CA THR A 79 -20.75 25.63 -5.71
C THR A 79 -22.11 25.52 -6.40
N VAL A 80 -23.10 26.19 -5.84
CA VAL A 80 -24.48 26.20 -6.36
C VAL A 80 -24.77 27.58 -6.93
N SER A 81 -25.34 27.62 -8.14
CA SER A 81 -25.76 28.87 -8.78
C SER A 81 -27.12 28.75 -9.45
N GLY A 82 -27.93 29.81 -9.29
CA GLY A 82 -29.29 29.90 -9.82
C GLY A 82 -30.32 29.18 -8.96
N GLY A 83 -31.54 29.74 -8.93
CA GLY A 83 -32.66 29.21 -8.15
C GLY A 83 -32.62 29.58 -6.66
N ILE A 84 -33.55 28.98 -5.92
CA ILE A 84 -33.63 29.01 -4.46
C ILE A 84 -32.72 27.92 -3.92
N VAL A 85 -31.83 28.31 -3.01
CA VAL A 85 -30.89 27.39 -2.38
C VAL A 85 -31.60 26.69 -1.21
N PRO A 86 -31.61 25.36 -1.16
CA PRO A 86 -32.31 24.63 -0.11
C PRO A 86 -31.65 24.84 1.26
N LEU A 87 -32.46 24.80 2.32
CA LEU A 87 -32.01 24.91 3.71
C LEU A 87 -31.20 23.70 4.18
N SER A 88 -31.50 22.52 3.65
CA SER A 88 -30.78 21.27 3.96
C SER A 88 -30.35 20.57 2.68
N MET A 89 -29.08 20.16 2.66
CA MET A 89 -28.50 19.42 1.55
C MET A 89 -27.57 18.34 2.10
N ARG A 90 -27.63 17.15 1.50
CA ARG A 90 -26.79 16.01 1.81
C ARG A 90 -26.03 15.60 0.57
N ALA A 91 -24.74 15.38 0.71
CA ALA A 91 -23.89 14.91 -0.37
C ALA A 91 -23.51 13.45 -0.09
N ARG A 92 -23.81 12.57 -1.05
CA ARG A 92 -23.35 11.19 -1.05
C ARG A 92 -22.30 11.04 -2.13
N ASP A 93 -21.10 10.67 -1.70
CA ASP A 93 -19.95 10.44 -2.56
C ASP A 93 -19.70 8.93 -2.68
N SER A 94 -19.34 8.47 -3.87
CA SER A 94 -19.10 7.05 -4.15
C SER A 94 -17.79 6.88 -4.88
N TRP A 95 -17.01 5.89 -4.47
CA TRP A 95 -15.72 5.55 -5.05
C TRP A 95 -15.73 4.10 -5.51
N SER A 96 -15.09 3.84 -6.64
CA SER A 96 -14.95 2.50 -7.20
C SER A 96 -13.47 2.16 -7.35
N VAL A 97 -13.07 0.93 -7.05
CA VAL A 97 -11.69 0.48 -7.28
C VAL A 97 -11.47 0.31 -8.79
N SER A 98 -10.47 1.01 -9.33
CA SER A 98 -10.03 0.89 -10.71
C SER A 98 -9.13 -0.36 -10.84
N GLY A 99 -9.56 -1.37 -11.60
CA GLY A 99 -8.68 -2.48 -12.01
C GLY A 99 -9.10 -3.91 -11.62
N ASN A 100 -10.18 -4.10 -10.85
CA ASN A 100 -10.72 -5.42 -10.57
C ASN A 100 -11.87 -5.76 -11.54
N GLU A 101 -11.52 -6.25 -12.71
CA GLU A 101 -12.48 -6.97 -13.55
C GLU A 101 -12.54 -8.45 -13.10
N GLU A 102 -13.77 -8.90 -12.83
CA GLU A 102 -14.25 -10.29 -12.80
C GLU A 102 -14.10 -11.20 -11.57
N GLY A 103 -13.48 -10.83 -10.44
CA GLY A 103 -13.41 -11.83 -9.35
C GLY A 103 -13.14 -11.37 -7.91
N ALA A 104 -12.86 -10.10 -7.68
CA ALA A 104 -12.73 -9.55 -6.34
C ALA A 104 -13.77 -8.44 -6.22
N SER A 105 -14.75 -8.63 -5.33
CA SER A 105 -15.83 -7.71 -5.01
C SER A 105 -15.40 -6.26 -5.24
N SER A 106 -16.00 -5.57 -6.20
CA SER A 106 -15.73 -4.15 -6.42
C SER A 106 -15.98 -3.44 -5.10
N VAL A 107 -14.92 -3.07 -4.38
CA VAL A 107 -15.06 -2.40 -3.10
C VAL A 107 -15.56 -1.00 -3.41
N ILE A 108 -16.86 -0.80 -3.23
CA ILE A 108 -17.47 0.51 -3.38
C ILE A 108 -17.36 1.19 -2.02
N LEU A 109 -16.50 2.20 -1.93
CA LEU A 109 -16.43 3.04 -0.75
C LEU A 109 -17.46 4.15 -0.89
N THR A 110 -18.38 4.26 0.06
CA THR A 110 -19.39 5.31 0.08
C THR A 110 -19.15 6.23 1.27
N GLY A 111 -19.05 7.53 1.00
CA GLY A 111 -19.01 8.57 2.01
C GLY A 111 -20.29 9.38 2.02
N GLU A 112 -20.79 9.72 3.20
CA GLU A 112 -21.90 10.65 3.34
C GLU A 112 -21.45 11.84 4.20
N GLY A 113 -21.73 13.04 3.71
CA GLY A 113 -21.48 14.29 4.42
C GLY A 113 -22.73 15.17 4.41
N GLU A 114 -23.05 15.76 5.54
CA GLU A 114 -24.05 16.81 5.61
C GLU A 114 -23.41 18.13 5.14
N VAL A 115 -24.08 18.82 4.23
CA VAL A 115 -23.53 20.02 3.61
C VAL A 115 -23.82 21.20 4.52
N THR A 116 -22.77 21.71 5.17
CA THR A 116 -22.86 22.87 6.05
C THR A 116 -22.37 24.10 5.32
N GLY A 117 -23.19 25.15 5.26
CA GLY A 117 -22.73 26.43 4.74
C GLY A 117 -23.68 27.54 5.12
N LYS A 118 -23.11 28.73 5.33
CA LYS A 118 -23.88 29.94 5.60
C LYS A 118 -24.48 30.41 4.28
N LEU A 119 -25.81 30.47 4.22
CA LEU A 119 -26.52 31.15 3.14
C LEU A 119 -26.08 32.62 3.14
N ARG A 120 -25.26 33.01 2.17
CA ARG A 120 -24.66 34.33 2.09
C ARG A 120 -25.16 35.03 0.83
N GLY A 121 -26.42 35.47 0.86
CA GLY A 121 -27.00 36.26 -0.23
C GLY A 121 -28.46 35.95 -0.53
N TRP A 122 -29.04 36.76 -1.41
CA TRP A 122 -30.39 36.59 -1.94
C TRP A 122 -30.46 35.53 -3.06
N ILE A 123 -31.70 35.15 -3.42
CA ILE A 123 -32.06 34.20 -4.47
C ILE A 123 -31.24 34.45 -5.74
N GLY A 124 -30.66 33.39 -6.33
CA GLY A 124 -29.92 33.47 -7.60
C GLY A 124 -28.43 33.79 -7.50
N GLN A 125 -27.89 34.21 -6.34
CA GLN A 125 -26.45 34.41 -6.18
C GLN A 125 -25.69 33.08 -6.08
N LYS A 126 -24.42 33.09 -6.49
CA LYS A 126 -23.51 31.95 -6.39
C LYS A 126 -23.17 31.69 -4.92
N GLN A 127 -23.61 30.55 -4.40
CA GLN A 127 -23.37 30.11 -3.03
C GLN A 127 -22.32 29.00 -3.00
N ARG A 128 -21.48 29.00 -1.96
CA ARG A 128 -20.48 27.96 -1.72
C ARG A 128 -20.78 27.26 -0.41
N PHE A 129 -20.82 25.94 -0.45
CA PHE A 129 -20.99 25.08 0.69
C PHE A 129 -19.82 24.12 0.80
N SER A 130 -19.46 23.73 2.02
CA SER A 130 -18.46 22.70 2.26
C SER A 130 -19.08 21.54 3.04
N CYS A 131 -18.68 20.32 2.72
CA CYS A 131 -18.91 19.17 3.58
C CYS A 131 -17.62 18.39 3.72
N THR A 132 -17.39 17.89 4.93
CA THR A 132 -16.24 17.03 5.22
C THR A 132 -16.76 15.69 5.71
N TYR A 133 -16.17 14.60 5.23
CA TYR A 133 -16.43 13.27 5.76
C TYR A 133 -15.12 12.49 5.88
N ILE A 134 -15.10 11.52 6.80
CA ILE A 134 -13.94 10.67 7.04
C ILE A 134 -14.12 9.37 6.26
N LEU A 135 -13.11 8.98 5.49
CA LEU A 135 -13.04 7.71 4.79
C LEU A 135 -11.91 6.85 5.37
N GLN A 136 -12.20 5.60 5.69
CA GLN A 136 -11.22 4.62 6.18
C GLN A 136 -11.12 3.45 5.19
N PRO A 137 -10.24 3.55 4.18
CA PRO A 137 -10.05 2.47 3.21
C PRO A 137 -9.39 1.26 3.87
N SER A 138 -9.99 0.08 3.74
CA SER A 138 -9.42 -1.17 4.26
C SER A 138 -8.37 -1.78 3.32
N ALA A 139 -8.49 -1.55 2.00
CA ALA A 139 -7.61 -2.11 0.98
C ALA A 139 -6.86 -1.00 0.21
N ARG A 140 -5.62 -1.30 -0.17
CA ARG A 140 -4.83 -0.47 -1.11
C ARG A 140 -5.41 -0.55 -2.52
N GLY A 141 -5.12 0.46 -3.35
CA GLY A 141 -5.64 0.49 -4.70
C GLY A 141 -5.69 1.88 -5.30
N HIS A 142 -6.03 1.94 -6.59
CA HIS A 142 -6.42 3.17 -7.26
C HIS A 142 -7.94 3.28 -7.20
N TYR A 143 -8.45 4.28 -6.50
CA TYR A 143 -9.89 4.50 -6.34
C TYR A 143 -10.33 5.61 -7.28
N LYS A 144 -11.19 5.26 -8.22
CA LYS A 144 -11.81 6.20 -9.14
C LYS A 144 -13.04 6.82 -8.50
N ALA A 145 -13.06 8.14 -8.48
CA ALA A 145 -14.18 8.95 -8.10
C ALA A 145 -15.41 8.64 -8.96
N GLY A 146 -16.54 8.39 -8.31
CA GLY A 146 -17.85 8.41 -8.96
C GLY A 146 -18.46 9.81 -8.99
N GLU A 147 -19.64 9.91 -9.61
CA GLU A 147 -20.45 11.13 -9.62
C GLU A 147 -20.95 11.46 -8.20
N LEU A 148 -20.96 12.74 -7.84
CA LEU A 148 -21.46 13.17 -6.55
C LEU A 148 -22.99 13.21 -6.56
N ALA A 149 -23.63 12.44 -5.68
CA ALA A 149 -25.07 12.43 -5.52
C ALA A 149 -25.49 13.47 -4.47
N VAL A 150 -25.96 14.62 -4.93
CA VAL A 150 -26.48 15.68 -4.07
C VAL A 150 -27.98 15.51 -3.88
N MET A 151 -28.42 15.48 -2.62
CA MET A 151 -29.81 15.35 -2.22
C MET A 151 -30.21 16.58 -1.42
N TRP A 152 -31.38 17.14 -1.69
CA TRP A 152 -31.93 18.24 -0.92
C TRP A 152 -33.43 18.07 -0.72
N SER A 153 -33.97 18.67 0.33
CA SER A 153 -35.38 18.60 0.69
C SER A 153 -35.96 19.97 1.02
N ASP A 154 -37.27 20.07 0.91
CA ASP A 154 -38.02 21.21 1.40
C ASP A 154 -37.90 21.31 2.94
N PRO A 155 -38.27 22.45 3.57
CA PRO A 155 -38.18 22.63 5.01
C PRO A 155 -38.92 21.56 5.84
N PHE A 156 -40.00 20.97 5.29
CA PHE A 156 -40.79 19.94 5.96
C PHE A 156 -40.35 18.51 5.59
N GLY A 157 -39.43 18.34 4.64
CA GLY A 157 -38.88 17.05 4.25
C GLY A 157 -39.79 16.14 3.41
N TRP A 158 -40.95 16.64 2.98
CA TRP A 158 -41.94 15.92 2.16
C TRP A 158 -41.46 15.69 0.73
N PHE A 159 -40.79 16.67 0.14
CA PHE A 159 -40.33 16.64 -1.25
C PHE A 159 -38.81 16.61 -1.31
N LYS A 160 -38.27 15.42 -1.60
CA LYS A 160 -36.84 15.20 -1.78
C LYS A 160 -36.46 15.26 -3.25
N ARG A 161 -35.33 15.88 -3.58
CA ARG A 161 -34.74 15.86 -4.92
C ARG A 161 -33.32 15.32 -4.83
N LYS A 162 -32.91 14.63 -5.89
CA LYS A 162 -31.56 14.08 -6.05
C LYS A 162 -31.04 14.51 -7.41
N LYS A 163 -29.82 15.02 -7.46
CA LYS A 163 -29.10 15.34 -8.69
C LYS A 163 -27.70 14.74 -8.62
N ARG A 164 -27.26 14.19 -9.74
CA ARG A 164 -25.87 13.78 -9.91
C ARG A 164 -25.10 14.97 -10.45
N VAL A 165 -23.98 15.28 -9.81
CA VAL A 165 -23.17 16.45 -10.10
C VAL A 165 -21.79 15.96 -10.51
N ALA A 166 -21.32 16.46 -11.66
CA ALA A 166 -19.95 16.24 -12.10
C ALA A 166 -18.99 16.94 -11.13
N VAL A 167 -17.94 16.24 -10.75
CA VAL A 167 -16.90 16.75 -9.85
C VAL A 167 -15.73 17.20 -10.71
N ASN A 168 -15.29 18.44 -10.53
CA ASN A 168 -14.09 18.96 -11.16
C ASN A 168 -12.91 18.75 -10.20
N GLY A 169 -11.83 18.09 -10.65
CA GLY A 169 -10.62 17.91 -9.85
C GLY A 169 -9.89 16.60 -10.10
N GLN A 170 -9.25 16.07 -9.05
CA GLN A 170 -8.56 14.79 -9.09
C GLN A 170 -9.57 13.64 -8.98
N ASP A 171 -9.66 12.84 -10.04
CA ASP A 171 -10.60 11.70 -10.12
C ASP A 171 -10.03 10.39 -9.56
N ILE A 172 -8.73 10.36 -9.24
CA ILE A 172 -8.04 9.16 -8.78
C ILE A 172 -7.45 9.41 -7.41
N LEU A 173 -7.94 8.67 -6.41
CA LEU A 173 -7.38 8.59 -5.07
C LEU A 173 -6.49 7.34 -4.99
N VAL A 174 -5.18 7.54 -4.80
CA VAL A 174 -4.23 6.43 -4.64
C VAL A 174 -4.07 6.11 -3.16
N ILE A 175 -4.37 4.87 -2.79
CA ILE A 175 -4.26 4.38 -1.42
C ILE A 175 -3.07 3.43 -1.37
N HIS A 176 -2.02 3.85 -0.68
CA HIS A 176 -0.76 3.14 -0.60
C HIS A 176 -0.82 1.97 0.38
N PRO A 177 -0.02 0.91 0.16
CA PRO A 177 0.14 -0.16 1.15
C PRO A 177 0.68 0.40 2.48
N ALA A 178 0.07 -0.04 3.58
CA ALA A 178 0.64 0.19 4.90
C ALA A 178 1.96 -0.59 5.02
N PRO A 179 3.08 0.05 5.40
CA PRO A 179 4.32 -0.67 5.62
C PRO A 179 4.14 -1.66 6.76
N LEU A 180 4.72 -2.85 6.59
CA LEU A 180 4.78 -3.85 7.65
C LEU A 180 5.42 -3.22 8.90
N PRO A 181 4.73 -3.22 10.06
CA PRO A 181 5.27 -2.69 11.33
C PRO A 181 6.26 -3.71 11.92
N VAL A 182 7.27 -4.04 11.13
CA VAL A 182 8.34 -4.92 11.55
C VAL A 182 9.59 -4.07 11.58
N SER A 183 10.23 -4.07 12.74
CA SER A 183 11.63 -3.76 12.84
C SER A 183 12.37 -4.80 11.99
N LEU A 184 12.57 -4.50 10.72
CA LEU A 184 13.64 -5.11 9.93
C LEU A 184 15.02 -4.64 10.45
N GLU A 185 15.11 -4.18 11.72
CA GLU A 185 16.33 -3.75 12.39
C GLU A 185 17.13 -4.94 12.94
N SER A 186 16.77 -6.18 12.63
CA SER A 186 17.69 -7.29 12.89
C SER A 186 18.88 -7.18 11.92
N GLU A 187 19.86 -6.41 12.36
CA GLU A 187 21.22 -6.31 11.83
C GLU A 187 21.31 -5.79 10.39
N ALA A 188 21.06 -4.49 10.23
CA ALA A 188 22.05 -3.69 9.47
C ALA A 188 23.36 -3.70 10.26
N ARG A 189 24.00 -4.87 10.40
CA ARG A 189 25.42 -4.90 10.71
C ARG A 189 26.06 -4.17 9.54
N PRO A 190 26.84 -3.09 9.77
CA PRO A 190 27.68 -2.58 8.71
C PRO A 190 28.46 -3.78 8.17
N TRP A 191 28.39 -3.95 6.85
CA TRP A 191 28.89 -5.10 6.09
C TRP A 191 30.30 -5.59 6.50
N GLY A 192 31.11 -4.72 7.12
CA GLY A 192 32.40 -5.07 7.73
C GLY A 192 32.39 -6.06 8.90
N ALA A 193 31.25 -6.58 9.34
CA ALA A 193 31.19 -7.62 10.39
C ALA A 193 30.95 -9.05 9.86
N TRP A 194 30.68 -9.24 8.57
CA TRP A 194 30.50 -10.58 7.97
C TRP A 194 31.76 -11.08 7.22
N GLU A 195 32.69 -10.18 6.92
CA GLU A 195 34.00 -10.53 6.36
C GLU A 195 34.86 -11.34 7.36
N SER A 196 34.50 -11.37 8.64
CA SER A 196 35.26 -12.11 9.66
C SER A 196 34.96 -13.62 9.73
N GLN A 197 33.95 -14.16 9.02
CA GLN A 197 33.59 -15.57 9.22
C GLN A 197 33.49 -16.47 7.99
N GLN A 198 33.49 -15.97 6.75
CA GLN A 198 33.53 -16.86 5.58
C GLN A 198 34.34 -16.29 4.41
N THR A 199 35.65 -16.17 4.61
CA THR A 199 36.61 -16.11 3.50
C THR A 199 36.94 -17.54 3.09
N MET A 200 36.18 -18.10 2.14
CA MET A 200 36.63 -19.26 1.39
C MET A 200 37.84 -18.87 0.55
N GLY A 201 39.02 -19.27 1.03
CA GLY A 201 40.11 -19.83 0.24
C GLY A 201 40.57 -19.07 -1.00
N ARG A 202 41.39 -18.03 -0.82
CA ARG A 202 42.55 -17.82 -1.70
C ARG A 202 43.70 -17.13 -0.93
N PHE A 203 44.72 -17.95 -0.65
CA PHE A 203 46.07 -17.62 -0.21
C PHE A 203 46.44 -16.13 -0.08
N LEU A 204 46.55 -15.65 1.16
CA LEU A 204 47.64 -14.78 1.63
C LEU A 204 47.91 -15.09 3.11
N PRO A 205 49.15 -15.41 3.53
CA PRO A 205 49.48 -15.60 4.92
C PRO A 205 49.89 -14.26 5.53
N ALA A 206 49.04 -13.64 6.35
CA ALA A 206 49.48 -12.68 7.36
C ALA A 206 48.44 -12.59 8.50
N PRO A 207 48.85 -12.57 9.78
CA PRO A 207 47.94 -12.37 10.90
C PRO A 207 47.41 -10.93 10.88
N MET A 208 46.09 -10.76 10.84
CA MET A 208 45.42 -9.47 10.79
C MET A 208 45.13 -9.01 12.23
N GLU A 209 45.71 -7.89 12.68
CA GLU A 209 45.31 -7.22 13.93
C GLU A 209 44.10 -6.31 13.65
N GLU A 210 42.90 -6.85 13.81
CA GLU A 210 41.62 -6.35 13.30
C GLU A 210 40.94 -5.22 14.11
N ALA A 211 41.68 -4.37 14.84
CA ALA A 211 41.04 -3.40 15.72
C ALA A 211 40.73 -2.02 15.08
N ASP A 212 41.41 -1.61 13.99
CA ASP A 212 41.35 -0.21 13.52
C ASP A 212 41.35 0.00 11.99
N GLY A 213 41.17 -1.07 11.20
CA GLY A 213 41.15 -0.96 9.72
C GLY A 213 42.48 -0.52 9.09
N LEU A 214 43.58 -0.68 9.83
CA LEU A 214 44.95 -0.42 9.40
C LEU A 214 45.66 -1.76 9.13
N ARG A 215 46.41 -1.84 8.02
CA ARG A 215 47.27 -3.00 7.71
C ARG A 215 48.73 -2.57 7.56
N LYS A 216 49.66 -3.51 7.76
CA LYS A 216 51.08 -3.27 7.43
C LYS A 216 51.21 -2.96 5.93
N TYR A 217 51.99 -1.93 5.60
CA TYR A 217 52.31 -1.55 4.24
C TYR A 217 53.05 -2.69 3.54
N LEU A 218 52.55 -3.11 2.37
CA LEU A 218 53.24 -4.05 1.51
C LEU A 218 53.93 -3.29 0.36
N PRO A 219 55.11 -3.74 -0.09
CA PRO A 219 55.76 -3.16 -1.27
C PRO A 219 54.84 -3.26 -2.49
N GLY A 220 54.30 -2.12 -2.93
CA GLY A 220 53.30 -2.03 -4.01
C GLY A 220 52.07 -1.21 -3.65
N ASP A 221 51.83 -0.96 -2.36
CA ASP A 221 50.76 -0.09 -1.90
C ASP A 221 51.04 1.39 -2.22
N SER A 222 50.00 2.16 -2.55
CA SER A 222 50.18 3.59 -2.83
C SER A 222 50.49 4.36 -1.55
N PHE A 223 51.55 5.19 -1.57
CA PHE A 223 51.89 6.09 -0.46
C PHE A 223 50.76 7.06 -0.06
N LYS A 224 49.77 7.29 -0.95
CA LYS A 224 48.59 8.13 -0.64
C LYS A 224 47.71 7.55 0.46
N TRP A 225 47.78 6.25 0.72
CA TRP A 225 46.95 5.55 1.70
C TRP A 225 47.71 5.25 3.00
N VAL A 226 48.96 5.72 3.12
CA VAL A 226 49.75 5.59 4.34
C VAL A 226 49.21 6.54 5.40
N GLU A 227 48.84 5.98 6.54
CA GLU A 227 48.39 6.74 7.70
C GLU A 227 49.61 7.15 8.52
N TRP A 228 50.21 8.30 8.15
CA TRP A 228 51.46 8.77 8.72
C TRP A 228 51.42 8.93 10.24
N LYS A 229 50.27 9.33 10.81
CA LYS A 229 50.12 9.53 12.26
C LYS A 229 50.22 8.21 13.05
N HIS A 230 49.64 7.14 12.54
CA HIS A 230 49.70 5.82 13.16
C HIS A 230 51.05 5.15 12.87
N SER A 231 51.58 5.35 11.66
CA SER A 231 52.89 4.84 11.27
C SER A 231 54.02 5.43 12.12
N ALA A 232 53.98 6.73 12.39
CA ALA A 232 54.97 7.42 13.21
C ALA A 232 54.95 6.96 14.69
N LYS A 233 53.78 6.58 15.22
CA LYS A 233 53.65 6.11 16.62
C LYS A 233 54.08 4.66 16.82
N ARG A 234 53.83 3.80 15.84
CA ARG A 234 54.15 2.37 15.90
C ARG A 234 55.51 2.00 15.32
N GLY A 235 56.18 2.92 14.60
CA GLY A 235 57.49 2.69 13.99
C GLY A 235 57.44 1.76 12.77
N GLU A 236 56.26 1.42 12.27
CA GLU A 236 56.02 0.60 11.09
C GLU A 236 55.10 1.35 10.11
N LEU A 237 55.31 1.22 8.80
CA LEU A 237 54.43 1.83 7.81
C LEU A 237 53.07 1.12 7.82
N LEU A 238 52.02 1.87 8.14
CA LEU A 238 50.64 1.41 8.19
C LEU A 238 49.84 2.06 7.07
N THR A 239 49.14 1.23 6.32
CA THR A 239 48.25 1.65 5.24
C THR A 239 46.81 1.50 5.70
N ARG A 240 46.03 2.55 5.48
CA ARG A 240 44.59 2.50 5.70
C ARG A 240 43.97 1.57 4.67
N VAL A 241 43.28 0.53 5.12
CA VAL A 241 42.47 -0.29 4.22
C VAL A 241 41.31 0.57 3.77
N SER A 242 41.23 0.86 2.47
CA SER A 242 40.10 1.56 1.90
C SER A 242 38.87 0.66 2.04
N ARG A 243 38.04 0.92 3.06
CA ARG A 243 36.61 0.59 3.00
C ARG A 243 35.97 1.64 2.14
N GLU A 244 36.15 1.58 0.83
CA GLU A 244 35.15 2.18 -0.02
C GLU A 244 33.84 1.47 0.34
N PRO A 245 32.80 2.17 0.85
CA PRO A 245 31.48 1.58 0.83
C PRO A 245 31.24 1.30 -0.65
N LEU A 246 31.17 0.03 -1.03
CA LEU A 246 30.72 -0.29 -2.37
C LEU A 246 29.40 0.48 -2.53
N ALA A 247 29.23 1.18 -3.65
CA ALA A 247 27.92 1.67 -4.03
C ALA A 247 27.06 0.43 -4.23
N GLU A 248 26.40 0.01 -3.15
CA GLU A 248 25.62 -1.22 -3.07
C GLU A 248 24.34 -0.97 -3.86
N GLU A 249 24.26 -1.54 -5.06
CA GLU A 249 23.01 -1.55 -5.81
C GLU A 249 22.03 -2.49 -5.09
N HIS A 250 20.93 -1.91 -4.60
CA HIS A 250 19.86 -2.66 -3.95
C HIS A 250 18.78 -2.99 -4.97
N TYR A 251 18.51 -4.28 -5.17
CA TYR A 251 17.47 -4.79 -6.05
C TYR A 251 16.32 -5.35 -5.21
N LEU A 252 15.11 -4.86 -5.43
CA LEU A 252 13.89 -5.35 -4.81
C LEU A 252 13.04 -6.07 -5.86
N LEU A 253 12.94 -7.39 -5.75
CA LEU A 253 12.17 -8.23 -6.65
C LEU A 253 10.91 -8.73 -5.95
N LEU A 254 9.74 -8.38 -6.49
CA LEU A 254 8.44 -8.82 -5.97
C LEU A 254 7.77 -9.79 -6.95
N ASP A 255 7.42 -10.98 -6.46
CA ASP A 255 6.60 -11.93 -7.19
C ASP A 255 5.14 -11.45 -7.22
N THR A 256 4.54 -11.45 -8.41
CA THR A 256 3.14 -11.04 -8.64
C THR A 256 2.29 -12.18 -9.18
N SER A 257 2.87 -13.38 -9.28
CA SER A 257 2.22 -14.51 -9.90
C SER A 257 1.29 -15.24 -8.94
N PRO A 258 0.07 -15.62 -9.37
CA PRO A 258 -0.86 -16.36 -8.51
C PRO A 258 -0.29 -17.67 -8.00
N ASN A 259 0.48 -18.38 -8.84
CA ASN A 259 1.07 -19.67 -8.49
C ASN A 259 2.07 -19.57 -7.34
N ALA A 260 2.71 -18.42 -7.15
CA ALA A 260 3.60 -18.20 -6.01
C ALA A 260 2.85 -18.08 -4.68
N TYR A 261 1.54 -17.79 -4.70
CA TYR A 261 0.74 -17.58 -3.50
C TYR A 261 -0.43 -18.58 -3.36
N HIS A 262 -0.71 -19.39 -4.38
CA HIS A 262 -1.81 -20.36 -4.38
C HIS A 262 -1.32 -21.78 -4.09
N LEU A 263 -2.08 -22.51 -3.27
CA LEU A 263 -1.95 -23.96 -3.09
C LEU A 263 -2.93 -24.63 -4.05
N GLU A 264 -2.44 -25.52 -4.93
CA GLU A 264 -3.29 -26.23 -5.90
C GLU A 264 -4.42 -27.07 -5.25
N GLU A 265 -4.30 -27.37 -3.94
CA GLU A 265 -5.21 -28.25 -3.20
C GLU A 265 -6.41 -27.55 -2.52
N THR A 266 -6.48 -26.22 -2.45
CA THR A 266 -7.41 -25.52 -1.53
C THR A 266 -8.53 -24.69 -2.19
N GLY A 267 -9.20 -25.18 -3.24
CA GLY A 267 -10.51 -24.65 -3.71
C GLY A 267 -10.74 -23.12 -3.59
N LYS A 268 -11.87 -22.67 -2.99
CA LYS A 268 -12.17 -21.24 -2.78
C LYS A 268 -11.48 -20.61 -1.57
N SER A 269 -11.07 -21.39 -0.57
CA SER A 269 -10.36 -20.90 0.64
C SER A 269 -8.94 -20.45 0.31
N GLY A 270 -8.25 -21.23 -0.51
CA GLY A 270 -6.89 -20.97 -0.98
C GLY A 270 -6.75 -19.67 -1.76
N ARG A 271 -7.79 -19.24 -2.48
CA ARG A 271 -7.77 -17.93 -3.15
C ARG A 271 -7.73 -16.76 -2.15
N ARG A 272 -8.43 -16.86 -1.02
CA ARG A 272 -8.42 -15.81 0.02
C ARG A 272 -7.08 -15.76 0.74
N GLU A 273 -6.52 -16.92 1.05
CA GLU A 273 -5.19 -17.07 1.65
C GLU A 273 -4.09 -16.54 0.71
N ALA A 274 -4.17 -16.85 -0.58
CA ALA A 274 -3.26 -16.34 -1.60
C ALA A 274 -3.29 -14.80 -1.68
N VAL A 275 -4.49 -14.21 -1.65
CA VAL A 275 -4.65 -12.75 -1.60
C VAL A 275 -4.02 -12.19 -0.33
N GLN A 276 -4.25 -12.80 0.83
CA GLN A 276 -3.66 -12.34 2.09
C GLN A 276 -2.13 -12.42 2.10
N GLY A 277 -1.54 -13.52 1.62
CA GLY A 277 -0.08 -13.66 1.50
C GLY A 277 0.53 -12.64 0.52
N PHE A 278 -0.18 -12.33 -0.56
CA PHE A 278 0.23 -11.28 -1.49
C PHE A 278 0.12 -9.86 -0.88
N GLU A 279 -0.93 -9.58 -0.11
CA GLU A 279 -1.03 -8.33 0.65
C GLU A 279 0.13 -8.18 1.65
N THR A 280 0.50 -9.25 2.34
CA THR A 280 1.66 -9.28 3.24
C THR A 280 2.97 -9.03 2.48
N ALA A 281 3.14 -9.62 1.29
CA ALA A 281 4.30 -9.38 0.43
C ALA A 281 4.41 -7.90 0.04
N ILE A 282 3.29 -7.26 -0.30
CA ILE A 282 3.27 -5.85 -0.69
C ILE A 282 3.49 -4.93 0.51
N SER A 283 2.97 -5.25 1.68
CA SER A 283 3.30 -4.53 2.92
C SER A 283 4.78 -4.65 3.29
N ALA A 284 5.42 -5.80 3.03
CA ALA A 284 6.86 -5.99 3.22
C ALA A 284 7.68 -5.18 2.20
N ALA A 285 7.28 -5.16 0.93
CA ALA A 285 7.89 -4.32 -0.10
C ALA A 285 7.80 -2.83 0.28
N SER A 286 6.63 -2.40 0.76
CA SER A 286 6.40 -1.04 1.27
C SER A 286 7.35 -0.71 2.42
N ALA A 287 7.53 -1.62 3.39
CA ALA A 287 8.46 -1.42 4.50
C ALA A 287 9.92 -1.26 4.04
N ILE A 288 10.37 -2.06 3.06
CA ILE A 288 11.72 -1.95 2.50
C ILE A 288 11.90 -0.61 1.77
N LEU A 289 10.94 -0.19 0.95
CA LEU A 289 10.99 1.11 0.29
C LEU A 289 11.05 2.26 1.31
N HIS A 290 10.24 2.21 2.37
CA HIS A 290 10.28 3.21 3.44
C HIS A 290 11.61 3.23 4.21
N ARG A 291 12.22 2.07 4.45
CA ARG A 291 13.53 1.96 5.13
C ARG A 291 14.65 2.61 4.34
N GLU A 292 14.64 2.42 3.03
CA GLU A 292 15.78 2.72 2.17
C GLU A 292 15.65 4.08 1.47
N LEU A 293 14.44 4.48 1.12
CA LEU A 293 14.13 5.74 0.42
C LEU A 293 13.40 6.76 1.32
N GLY A 294 13.03 6.37 2.54
CA GLY A 294 12.42 7.28 3.50
C GLY A 294 13.40 8.37 3.95
N PRO A 295 12.88 9.51 4.45
CA PRO A 295 13.71 10.57 5.01
C PRO A 295 14.50 9.98 6.19
N SER A 296 15.79 9.74 5.99
CA SER A 296 16.58 9.04 7.00
C SER A 296 16.69 9.91 8.25
N ARG A 297 16.59 9.31 9.44
CA ARG A 297 16.94 9.96 10.72
C ARG A 297 18.39 10.53 10.73
N GLN A 298 19.21 10.20 9.72
CA GLN A 298 20.60 10.60 9.55
C GLN A 298 20.81 11.71 8.50
N GLU A 299 19.75 12.31 7.92
CA GLU A 299 19.88 13.42 6.96
C GLU A 299 20.37 14.73 7.59
N VAL A 300 20.48 14.82 8.92
CA VAL A 300 20.92 16.05 9.60
C VAL A 300 22.42 16.32 9.46
N SER A 301 23.28 15.38 9.00
CA SER A 301 24.72 15.55 9.21
C SER A 301 25.69 15.41 8.04
N LEU A 302 25.37 14.89 6.86
CA LEU A 302 26.43 14.64 5.87
C LEU A 302 26.04 14.95 4.42
N LYS A 303 26.55 16.09 3.92
CA LYS A 303 26.49 16.63 2.55
C LYS A 303 27.05 15.72 1.42
N ASN A 304 27.31 14.44 1.65
CA ASN A 304 28.01 13.60 0.67
C ASN A 304 27.63 12.11 0.65
N LYS A 305 26.50 11.70 1.26
CA LYS A 305 25.99 10.33 1.02
C LYS A 305 25.29 10.31 -0.33
N GLN A 306 25.79 9.49 -1.25
CA GLN A 306 25.07 9.12 -2.47
C GLN A 306 23.65 8.69 -2.07
N ALA A 307 22.63 9.30 -2.70
CA ALA A 307 21.25 8.95 -2.41
C ALA A 307 21.06 7.44 -2.65
N ALA A 308 20.53 6.73 -1.66
CA ALA A 308 20.26 5.30 -1.79
C ALA A 308 19.35 5.09 -3.01
N SER A 309 19.82 4.30 -3.97
CA SER A 309 19.08 3.96 -5.18
C SER A 309 18.63 2.51 -5.12
N ILE A 310 17.32 2.28 -5.20
CA ILE A 310 16.75 0.93 -5.28
C ILE A 310 16.24 0.67 -6.68
N TRP A 311 16.64 -0.45 -7.25
CA TRP A 311 16.04 -1.01 -8.44
C TRP A 311 14.81 -1.82 -8.06
N PHE A 312 13.62 -1.29 -8.33
CA PHE A 312 12.38 -2.02 -8.11
C PHE A 312 12.04 -2.84 -9.35
N ILE A 313 11.81 -4.14 -9.14
CA ILE A 313 11.51 -5.11 -10.18
C ILE A 313 10.22 -5.85 -9.80
N CYS A 314 9.22 -5.76 -10.68
CA CYS A 314 7.98 -6.52 -10.53
C CYS A 314 7.49 -7.01 -11.91
N GLY A 315 6.75 -8.11 -11.92
CA GLY A 315 6.05 -8.58 -13.12
C GLY A 315 4.94 -7.61 -13.51
N ASN A 316 4.85 -7.27 -14.80
CA ASN A 316 3.79 -6.40 -15.35
C ASN A 316 2.80 -7.20 -16.19
N ARG A 317 1.53 -6.77 -16.20
CA ARG A 317 0.37 -7.31 -16.91
C ARG A 317 0.50 -7.27 -18.44
N THR A 318 1.39 -6.43 -18.98
CA THR A 318 1.49 -6.12 -20.42
C THR A 318 2.86 -6.35 -21.05
N ARG A 319 3.91 -6.63 -20.26
CA ARG A 319 5.28 -6.85 -20.78
C ARG A 319 5.85 -8.13 -20.18
N GLN A 320 6.36 -9.00 -21.06
CA GLN A 320 7.14 -10.18 -20.66
C GLN A 320 8.47 -9.81 -19.98
N ASP A 321 8.88 -8.55 -20.08
CA ASP A 321 10.11 -8.03 -19.48
C ASP A 321 9.85 -7.39 -18.12
N LEU A 322 10.70 -7.76 -17.16
CA LEU A 322 10.79 -7.15 -15.84
C LEU A 322 11.21 -5.68 -15.99
N GLU A 323 10.33 -4.75 -15.64
CA GLU A 323 10.65 -3.32 -15.64
C GLU A 323 11.64 -3.03 -14.50
N LYS A 324 12.74 -2.35 -14.85
CA LYS A 324 13.76 -1.91 -13.91
C LYS A 324 13.71 -0.39 -13.84
N GLU A 325 13.44 0.14 -12.65
CA GLU A 325 13.46 1.58 -12.44
C GLU A 325 14.33 1.92 -11.22
N PRO A 326 15.28 2.86 -11.35
CA PRO A 326 16.03 3.36 -10.20
C PRO A 326 15.15 4.34 -9.42
N LEU A 327 14.83 3.99 -8.19
CA LEU A 327 14.11 4.84 -7.26
C LEU A 327 15.11 5.53 -6.34
N GLN A 328 15.05 6.86 -6.26
CA GLN A 328 15.94 7.68 -5.42
C GLN A 328 15.14 8.72 -4.64
N GLY A 329 15.46 8.86 -3.35
CA GLY A 329 14.85 9.85 -2.44
C GLY A 329 13.33 9.75 -2.30
N GLY A 330 12.71 10.83 -1.80
CA GLY A 330 11.27 10.87 -1.51
C GLY A 330 10.37 10.74 -2.75
N ALA A 331 10.80 11.24 -3.91
CA ALA A 331 10.07 11.08 -5.17
C ALA A 331 10.08 9.62 -5.64
N GLY A 332 11.23 8.94 -5.51
CA GLY A 332 11.37 7.51 -5.78
C GLY A 332 10.49 6.66 -4.85
N LEU A 333 10.43 7.02 -3.56
CA LEU A 333 9.55 6.36 -2.60
C LEU A 333 8.08 6.44 -3.03
N LEU A 334 7.58 7.64 -3.34
CA LEU A 334 6.19 7.83 -3.78
C LEU A 334 5.89 7.10 -5.09
N SER A 335 6.82 7.11 -6.05
CA SER A 335 6.68 6.36 -7.31
C SER A 335 6.57 4.85 -7.07
N GLY A 336 7.45 4.29 -6.24
CA GLY A 336 7.41 2.88 -5.86
C GLY A 336 6.11 2.49 -5.14
N LEU A 337 5.65 3.33 -4.19
CA LEU A 337 4.40 3.09 -3.47
C LEU A 337 3.14 3.24 -4.34
N ASN A 338 3.14 4.16 -5.32
CA ASN A 338 2.07 4.28 -6.32
C ASN A 338 1.95 3.01 -7.17
N ARG A 339 3.09 2.42 -7.51
CA ARG A 339 3.17 1.18 -8.27
C ARG A 339 2.67 -0.01 -7.45
N LEU A 340 3.15 -0.17 -6.22
CA LEU A 340 2.64 -1.20 -5.29
C LEU A 340 1.13 -1.08 -5.04
N ALA A 341 0.57 0.13 -5.03
CA ALA A 341 -0.86 0.33 -4.89
C ALA A 341 -1.67 -0.24 -6.08
N GLY A 342 -1.09 -0.27 -7.29
CA GLY A 342 -1.74 -0.78 -8.49
C GLY A 342 -1.55 -2.28 -8.76
N LEU A 343 -0.67 -2.96 -8.01
CA LEU A 343 -0.40 -4.38 -8.21
C LEU A 343 -1.54 -5.26 -7.69
N SER A 344 -1.93 -6.24 -8.51
CA SER A 344 -2.92 -7.27 -8.19
C SER A 344 -2.37 -8.65 -8.57
N LEU A 345 -2.91 -9.71 -7.96
CA LEU A 345 -2.61 -11.09 -8.34
C LEU A 345 -3.18 -11.36 -9.73
N ASP A 346 -2.30 -11.42 -10.74
CA ASP A 346 -2.68 -11.57 -12.14
C ASP A 346 -2.93 -13.04 -12.51
N SER A 347 -4.18 -13.45 -12.73
CA SER A 347 -4.53 -14.81 -13.16
C SER A 347 -3.86 -15.27 -14.46
N GLY A 348 -3.28 -14.37 -15.27
CA GLY A 348 -2.59 -14.71 -16.52
C GLY A 348 -1.05 -14.78 -16.45
N GLY A 349 -0.43 -14.38 -15.33
CA GLY A 349 1.02 -14.27 -15.22
C GLY A 349 1.73 -15.61 -15.10
N LYS A 350 2.57 -15.97 -16.09
CA LYS A 350 3.58 -17.04 -15.91
C LYS A 350 4.60 -16.51 -14.90
N GLY A 351 4.70 -17.13 -13.73
CA GLY A 351 5.47 -16.60 -12.60
C GLY A 351 6.95 -16.31 -12.83
N LEU A 352 7.62 -15.80 -11.79
CA LEU A 352 9.03 -15.41 -11.87
C LEU A 352 9.90 -16.62 -12.28
N LYS A 353 10.39 -16.61 -13.52
CA LYS A 353 11.33 -17.61 -14.01
C LYS A 353 12.76 -17.30 -13.59
N ALA A 354 13.55 -18.33 -13.29
CA ALA A 354 14.99 -18.22 -13.00
C ALA A 354 15.75 -17.35 -14.02
N ALA A 355 15.47 -17.56 -15.32
CA ALA A 355 16.10 -16.79 -16.40
C ALA A 355 15.78 -15.29 -16.35
N SER A 356 14.57 -14.91 -15.95
CA SER A 356 14.17 -13.51 -15.81
C SER A 356 14.88 -12.85 -14.63
N ILE A 357 15.00 -13.56 -13.51
CA ILE A 357 15.76 -13.10 -12.33
C ILE A 357 17.23 -12.87 -12.72
N LEU A 358 17.88 -13.85 -13.34
CA LEU A 358 19.29 -13.77 -13.71
C LEU A 358 19.59 -12.71 -14.78
N ARG A 359 18.64 -12.43 -15.70
CA ARG A 359 18.74 -11.31 -16.65
C ARG A 359 18.52 -9.96 -15.98
N SER A 360 17.77 -9.94 -14.88
CA SER A 360 17.47 -8.71 -14.16
C SER A 360 18.65 -8.21 -13.33
N LEU A 361 19.54 -9.12 -12.92
CA LEU A 361 20.71 -8.82 -12.11
C LEU A 361 21.89 -8.25 -12.92
N PRO A 362 22.72 -7.39 -12.31
CA PRO A 362 23.92 -6.89 -12.94
C PRO A 362 24.90 -8.05 -13.16
N ARG A 363 25.62 -8.02 -14.30
CA ARG A 363 26.72 -8.96 -14.58
C ARG A 363 28.05 -8.53 -13.93
N SER A 364 28.04 -7.39 -13.24
CA SER A 364 29.22 -6.74 -12.66
C SER A 364 29.69 -7.47 -11.41
N SER A 365 31.01 -7.46 -11.15
CA SER A 365 31.65 -8.05 -9.97
C SER A 365 31.55 -7.21 -8.70
N LYS A 366 30.84 -6.08 -8.75
CA LYS A 366 30.54 -5.27 -7.56
C LYS A 366 29.42 -5.94 -6.77
N GLY A 367 29.60 -6.10 -5.46
CA GLY A 367 28.59 -6.67 -4.57
C GLY A 367 27.26 -5.91 -4.70
N TYR A 368 26.17 -6.66 -4.87
CA TYR A 368 24.81 -6.15 -4.93
C TYR A 368 23.96 -6.86 -3.87
N ARG A 369 22.93 -6.18 -3.37
CA ARG A 369 21.96 -6.76 -2.44
C ARG A 369 20.66 -7.04 -3.19
N LEU A 370 20.24 -8.29 -3.26
CA LEU A 370 18.92 -8.67 -3.80
C LEU A 370 17.98 -9.04 -2.65
N THR A 371 16.84 -8.35 -2.58
CA THR A 371 15.72 -8.72 -1.73
C THR A 371 14.60 -9.31 -2.59
N LEU A 372 14.38 -10.62 -2.49
CA LEU A 372 13.31 -11.32 -3.19
C LEU A 372 12.12 -11.51 -2.24
N ILE A 373 10.94 -11.06 -2.64
CA ILE A 373 9.68 -11.28 -1.92
C ILE A 373 8.80 -12.20 -2.75
N THR A 374 8.47 -13.38 -2.22
CA THR A 374 7.60 -14.36 -2.87
C THR A 374 6.76 -15.10 -1.84
N GLY A 375 5.65 -15.72 -2.26
CA GLY A 375 4.83 -16.56 -1.38
C GLY A 375 5.42 -17.95 -1.16
N ARG A 376 6.13 -18.51 -2.15
CA ARG A 376 6.65 -19.88 -2.15
C ARG A 376 8.05 -19.97 -2.73
N CYS A 377 8.84 -20.91 -2.21
CA CYS A 377 10.18 -21.18 -2.73
C CYS A 377 10.15 -22.40 -3.68
N THR A 378 10.11 -22.13 -4.99
CA THR A 378 10.23 -23.18 -6.03
C THR A 378 11.68 -23.59 -6.22
N GLU A 379 11.94 -24.79 -6.78
CA GLU A 379 13.32 -25.20 -7.15
C GLU A 379 13.95 -24.18 -8.11
N GLU A 380 13.20 -23.70 -9.11
CA GLU A 380 13.71 -22.71 -10.07
C GLU A 380 14.19 -21.42 -9.38
N ILE A 381 13.44 -20.92 -8.40
CA ILE A 381 13.83 -19.73 -7.62
C ILE A 381 15.03 -20.06 -6.73
N THR A 382 15.04 -21.22 -6.08
CA THR A 382 16.14 -21.67 -5.22
C THR A 382 17.45 -21.73 -6.00
N ASP A 383 17.44 -22.37 -7.17
CA ASP A 383 18.60 -22.49 -8.06
C ASP A 383 19.07 -21.14 -8.59
N ALA A 384 18.12 -20.26 -8.96
CA ALA A 384 18.46 -18.91 -9.43
C ALA A 384 19.14 -18.09 -8.33
N VAL A 385 18.65 -18.17 -7.09
CA VAL A 385 19.23 -17.45 -5.94
C VAL A 385 20.59 -18.03 -5.58
N LEU A 386 20.75 -19.37 -5.56
CA LEU A 386 22.05 -20.00 -5.29
C LEU A 386 23.10 -19.67 -6.36
N LEU A 387 22.71 -19.69 -7.64
CA LEU A 387 23.58 -19.29 -8.74
C LEU A 387 23.97 -17.82 -8.63
N ALA A 388 23.03 -16.96 -8.24
CA ALA A 388 23.30 -15.55 -8.06
C ALA A 388 24.19 -15.28 -6.82
N ALA A 389 24.03 -16.07 -5.74
CA ALA A 389 24.91 -16.07 -4.56
C ALA A 389 26.34 -16.47 -4.92
N SER A 390 26.52 -17.48 -5.77
CA SER A 390 27.84 -17.87 -6.27
C SER A 390 28.55 -16.77 -7.10
N ARG A 391 27.82 -15.76 -7.57
CA ARG A 391 28.37 -14.59 -8.28
C ARG A 391 28.79 -13.45 -7.35
N GLY A 392 28.75 -13.66 -6.03
CA GLY A 392 29.17 -12.68 -5.02
C GLY A 392 28.10 -11.65 -4.66
N GLY A 393 26.82 -11.91 -4.96
CA GLY A 393 25.70 -11.11 -4.46
C GLY A 393 25.27 -11.54 -3.07
N TYR A 394 24.71 -10.61 -2.29
CA TYR A 394 24.08 -10.91 -1.01
C TYR A 394 22.57 -10.99 -1.19
N PHE A 395 21.98 -12.07 -0.67
CA PHE A 395 20.59 -12.42 -0.92
C PHE A 395 19.79 -12.43 0.39
N GLU A 396 18.64 -11.77 0.34
CA GLU A 396 17.62 -11.81 1.37
C GLU A 396 16.31 -12.27 0.72
N VAL A 397 15.74 -13.37 1.20
CA VAL A 397 14.47 -13.91 0.70
C VAL A 397 13.41 -13.74 1.78
N LEU A 398 12.35 -12.99 1.48
CA LEU A 398 11.19 -12.84 2.32
C LEU A 398 10.06 -13.72 1.78
N LEU A 399 9.64 -14.69 2.58
CA LEU A 399 8.53 -15.59 2.29
C LEU A 399 7.27 -15.04 2.94
N ALA A 400 6.29 -14.64 2.13
CA ALA A 400 5.11 -13.90 2.60
C ALA A 400 3.91 -14.77 3.01
N ALA A 401 4.06 -16.10 3.02
CA ALA A 401 2.98 -17.03 3.36
C ALA A 401 3.47 -18.20 4.23
N GLU A 402 3.38 -18.04 5.56
CA GLU A 402 3.67 -19.14 6.51
C GLU A 402 2.66 -20.30 6.37
N LEU A 403 1.40 -20.02 6.01
CA LEU A 403 0.34 -21.03 5.86
C LEU A 403 0.57 -22.05 4.73
N ILE A 404 1.53 -21.78 3.84
CA ILE A 404 1.73 -22.55 2.59
C ILE A 404 2.95 -23.47 2.67
N ILE A 405 3.70 -23.44 3.78
CA ILE A 405 4.95 -24.19 3.93
C ILE A 405 4.65 -25.70 4.04
N GLY A 406 4.68 -26.37 2.90
CA GLY A 406 4.68 -27.83 2.81
C GLY A 406 6.03 -28.43 3.24
N THR A 407 6.06 -29.74 3.49
CA THR A 407 7.26 -30.50 3.89
C THR A 407 8.41 -30.43 2.87
N GLY A 408 8.12 -30.18 1.58
CA GLY A 408 9.13 -29.97 0.55
C GLY A 408 9.76 -28.58 0.56
N GLU A 409 9.08 -27.56 1.11
CA GLU A 409 9.58 -26.19 1.15
C GLU A 409 10.57 -25.97 2.29
N THR A 410 10.38 -26.66 3.42
CA THR A 410 11.31 -26.60 4.56
C THR A 410 12.72 -27.06 4.16
N ALA A 411 12.83 -28.16 3.41
CA ALA A 411 14.11 -28.64 2.90
C ALA A 411 14.81 -27.62 1.98
N ARG A 412 14.06 -26.88 1.16
CA ARG A 412 14.61 -25.83 0.28
C ARG A 412 15.03 -24.59 1.08
N ILE A 413 14.25 -24.19 2.07
CA ILE A 413 14.58 -23.10 2.99
C ILE A 413 15.88 -23.40 3.73
N GLU A 414 16.06 -24.65 4.19
CA GLU A 414 17.29 -25.09 4.83
C GLU A 414 18.48 -25.08 3.88
N ARG A 415 18.32 -25.51 2.61
CA ARG A 415 19.38 -25.38 1.59
C ARG A 415 19.83 -23.93 1.41
N LEU A 416 18.89 -22.98 1.34
CA LEU A 416 19.21 -21.55 1.23
C LEU A 416 19.95 -21.04 2.47
N ARG A 417 19.48 -21.39 3.67
CA ARG A 417 20.13 -21.00 4.93
C ARG A 417 21.55 -21.57 5.04
N ASN A 418 21.77 -22.81 4.62
CA ASN A 418 23.09 -23.45 4.62
C ASN A 418 24.06 -22.79 3.63
N ALA A 419 23.54 -22.18 2.55
CA ALA A 419 24.33 -21.36 1.63
C ALA A 419 24.61 -19.93 2.15
N GLY A 420 24.24 -19.62 3.40
CA GLY A 420 24.44 -18.30 4.01
C GLY A 420 23.40 -17.25 3.62
N ILE A 421 22.30 -17.64 2.97
CA ILE A 421 21.23 -16.74 2.53
C ILE A 421 20.24 -16.51 3.66
N ARG A 422 19.90 -15.25 3.93
CA ARG A 422 18.92 -14.91 4.96
C ARG A 422 17.51 -15.16 4.43
N VAL A 423 16.77 -16.07 5.06
CA VAL A 423 15.37 -16.36 4.75
C VAL A 423 14.48 -15.96 5.92
N ILE A 424 13.63 -14.95 5.69
CA ILE A 424 12.66 -14.44 6.67
C ILE A 424 11.26 -14.92 6.26
N VAL A 425 10.56 -15.60 7.15
CA VAL A 425 9.16 -16.00 6.95
C VAL A 425 8.27 -14.95 7.61
N LEU A 426 7.33 -14.41 6.85
CA LEU A 426 6.33 -13.45 7.30
C LEU A 426 5.00 -14.18 7.51
N ALA A 427 4.53 -14.19 8.75
CA ALA A 427 3.22 -14.76 9.10
C ALA A 427 2.12 -13.74 8.79
N PRO A 428 1.02 -14.12 8.11
CA PRO A 428 -0.16 -13.28 8.06
C PRO A 428 -0.84 -13.28 9.44
N ASP A 429 -0.99 -12.11 10.07
CA ASP A 429 -1.75 -11.98 11.32
C ASP A 429 -3.24 -12.23 11.06
N VAL A 430 -3.81 -13.20 11.78
CA VAL A 430 -5.21 -13.61 11.65
C VAL A 430 -6.10 -12.83 12.62
N ASP A 431 -5.57 -12.12 13.63
CA ASP A 431 -6.43 -11.56 14.68
C ASP A 431 -6.15 -10.13 15.17
N GLN A 432 -5.10 -9.40 14.76
CA GLN A 432 -4.94 -8.02 15.26
C GLN A 432 -3.98 -7.08 14.50
N LYS A 433 -4.31 -6.66 13.27
CA LYS A 433 -3.67 -5.48 12.63
C LYS A 433 -2.13 -5.48 12.53
N GLN A 434 -1.37 -6.53 12.87
CA GLN A 434 0.10 -6.56 12.81
C GLN A 434 0.69 -7.98 12.72
N PRO A 435 1.50 -8.31 11.71
CA PRO A 435 2.15 -9.61 11.60
C PRO A 435 3.28 -9.81 12.61
N LEU A 436 3.18 -10.91 13.36
CA LEU A 436 4.20 -11.44 14.26
C LEU A 436 5.17 -12.34 13.49
N ILE A 437 6.48 -12.18 13.73
CA ILE A 437 7.49 -13.14 13.27
C ILE A 437 7.50 -14.32 14.25
N LYS A 438 7.20 -15.53 13.77
CA LYS A 438 7.61 -16.76 14.46
C LYS A 438 8.96 -17.22 13.90
N ALA A 439 10.02 -17.05 14.69
CA ALA A 439 11.23 -17.82 14.48
C ALA A 439 10.95 -19.26 14.91
N LEU A 440 10.87 -20.20 13.96
CA LEU A 440 10.86 -21.63 14.28
C LEU A 440 12.17 -21.97 15.01
N PRO A 441 12.11 -22.64 16.18
CA PRO A 441 13.31 -22.96 16.94
C PRO A 441 14.22 -23.89 16.14
N VAL A 442 15.51 -23.55 16.10
CA VAL A 442 16.57 -24.43 15.62
C VAL A 442 16.63 -25.62 16.58
N ASN A 443 16.25 -26.80 16.11
CA ASN A 443 16.35 -28.02 16.88
C ASN A 443 17.82 -28.47 16.92
N THR A 444 18.61 -27.89 17.82
CA THR A 444 19.93 -28.40 18.18
C THR A 444 19.74 -29.62 19.09
N GLN A 445 19.47 -30.79 18.51
CA GLN A 445 19.72 -32.04 19.22
C GLN A 445 21.23 -32.26 19.34
N SER A 446 21.77 -31.72 20.43
CA SER A 446 23.08 -32.09 20.95
C SER A 446 23.02 -33.53 21.46
N SER A 447 23.78 -34.39 20.79
CA SER A 447 24.24 -35.67 21.28
C SER A 447 24.74 -35.55 22.74
N LYS A 448 23.97 -36.08 23.69
CA LYS A 448 24.49 -36.51 24.99
C LYS A 448 24.23 -38.00 25.15
N GLY A 449 25.34 -38.73 25.23
CA GLY A 449 25.41 -40.17 25.33
C GLY A 449 24.71 -40.72 26.56
N GLY A 450 24.03 -41.85 26.36
CA GLY A 450 23.62 -42.74 27.43
C GLY A 450 24.78 -43.62 27.87
N ALA A 451 25.24 -43.38 29.09
CA ALA A 451 25.83 -44.36 30.01
C ALA A 451 25.32 -43.86 31.38
N GLY A 452 24.51 -44.58 32.15
CA GLY A 452 24.62 -45.97 32.54
C GLY A 452 24.69 -45.96 34.07
N HIS A 453 23.91 -46.84 34.72
CA HIS A 453 23.91 -47.16 36.17
C HIS A 453 23.23 -46.21 37.15
N VAL A 454 22.58 -46.64 38.24
CA VAL A 454 21.97 -47.89 38.78
C VAL A 454 21.76 -47.55 40.27
N ILE A 455 20.55 -47.75 40.82
CA ILE A 455 20.19 -48.05 42.23
C ILE A 455 20.64 -47.00 43.29
N ALA A 456 19.85 -46.52 44.26
CA ALA A 456 18.61 -46.95 44.93
C ALA A 456 17.76 -45.72 45.29
#